data_AF-A0A368RWS2-F1
#
_entry.id   AF-A0A368RWS2-F1
#
_cell.length_a   1.000
_cell.length_b   1.000
_cell.length_c   1.000
_cell.angle_alpha   90.00
_cell.angle_beta   90.00
_cell.angle_gamma   90.00
#
_symmetry.space_group_name_H-M   'P 1'
#
loop_
_entity.id
_entity.type
_entity.pdbx_description
1 polymer ?
#
loop_
_entity_poly.entity_id
_entity_poly.type
_entity_poly.pdbx_seq_one_letter_code
_entity_poly.pdbx_strand_id
1 'polypeptide(L)'
;MGCGASSQKDAAGGPRRRPGSVGDVVVFLPGLRVPRSVDLAQALGGRLDRSIVERLSALRARVVEMAMQESAVALKPRRRAAARHGSSTANLLQALEEYLPVLLGLVKEGSMLRHAVQFTWTNQEDNAEETAMADAWYEVLSVLHLMAMVCLLQANTLLLPRSYGDGYAPRVSEESRRVTVDVFLKAAGYLDCAIRHVLPQIPPELRRQLPVDLVEGNLKALSLQALGQVVSSQLGKLDFFLNNFLNGSTI
;
A
#
# COMPACT_ATOMS: atom_id res chain seq x y z
N MET A 1 52.10 -30.88 30.84
CA MET A 1 52.93 -29.79 31.39
C MET A 1 52.68 -28.54 30.59
N GLY A 2 52.41 -27.40 31.25
CA GLY A 2 52.41 -26.08 30.60
C GLY A 2 51.13 -25.26 30.77
N CYS A 3 50.79 -24.89 32.00
CA CYS A 3 49.88 -23.78 32.29
C CYS A 3 50.60 -22.44 31.98
N GLY A 4 49.84 -21.42 31.57
CA GLY A 4 50.31 -20.04 31.51
C GLY A 4 49.15 -19.06 31.26
N ALA A 5 48.57 -18.55 32.34
CA ALA A 5 47.61 -17.44 32.33
C ALA A 5 48.30 -16.10 32.67
N SER A 6 47.60 -15.00 32.37
CA SER A 6 47.85 -13.58 32.71
C SER A 6 48.66 -12.80 31.66
N SER A 7 48.32 -11.56 31.28
CA SER A 7 47.62 -10.51 32.04
C SER A 7 46.69 -9.66 31.17
N GLN A 8 45.60 -9.24 31.82
CA GLN A 8 44.71 -8.15 31.45
C GLN A 8 45.45 -6.81 31.53
N LYS A 9 45.26 -5.94 30.53
CA LYS A 9 45.53 -4.50 30.66
C LYS A 9 44.39 -3.75 29.99
N ASP A 10 43.50 -3.23 30.82
CA ASP A 10 42.44 -2.31 30.44
C ASP A 10 43.04 -1.00 29.92
N ALA A 11 42.60 -0.55 28.74
CA ALA A 11 42.34 0.86 28.41
C ALA A 11 42.04 1.00 26.92
N ALA A 12 40.76 1.19 26.58
CA ALA A 12 40.25 2.17 25.60
C ALA A 12 38.87 1.71 25.11
N GLY A 13 37.84 2.40 25.57
CA GLY A 13 36.48 2.24 25.06
C GLY A 13 36.41 2.57 23.58
N GLY A 14 36.20 1.55 22.75
CA GLY A 14 35.68 1.67 21.40
C GLY A 14 34.29 1.03 21.35
N PRO A 15 33.29 1.66 20.71
CA PRO A 15 31.96 1.08 20.65
C PRO A 15 32.04 -0.25 19.88
N ARG A 16 31.77 -1.35 20.59
CA ARG A 16 31.54 -2.67 19.98
C ARG A 16 30.52 -2.49 18.86
N ARG A 17 30.98 -2.55 17.61
CA ARG A 17 30.12 -2.69 16.44
C ARG A 17 29.30 -3.96 16.66
N ARG A 18 28.03 -3.78 17.03
CA ARG A 18 27.05 -4.86 17.07
C ARG A 18 26.99 -5.48 15.66
N PRO A 19 26.97 -6.81 15.53
CA PRO A 19 26.62 -7.44 14.26
C PRO A 19 25.30 -6.84 13.79
N GLY A 20 25.28 -6.31 12.57
CA GLY A 20 24.10 -5.65 12.02
C GLY A 20 22.90 -6.57 12.12
N SER A 21 21.84 -6.07 12.78
CA SER A 21 20.50 -6.64 12.69
C SER A 21 20.18 -6.90 11.22
N VAL A 22 19.72 -8.11 10.91
CA VAL A 22 19.15 -8.45 9.60
C VAL A 22 18.23 -7.30 9.16
N GLY A 23 18.49 -6.78 7.97
CA GLY A 23 17.99 -5.48 7.53
C GLY A 23 16.46 -5.38 7.62
N ASP A 24 15.98 -4.19 7.99
CA ASP A 24 14.57 -3.84 7.94
C ASP A 24 14.00 -4.22 6.57
N VAL A 25 13.06 -5.17 6.52
CA VAL A 25 12.35 -5.53 5.30
C VAL A 25 11.34 -4.43 5.01
N VAL A 26 11.67 -3.53 4.10
CA VAL A 26 10.77 -2.48 3.62
C VAL A 26 10.30 -2.87 2.23
N VAL A 27 8.98 -2.90 2.03
CA VAL A 27 8.39 -3.10 0.71
C VAL A 27 8.54 -1.80 -0.07
N PHE A 28 9.07 -1.87 -1.29
CA PHE A 28 9.11 -0.73 -2.19
C PHE A 28 7.67 -0.28 -2.50
N LEU A 29 7.37 1.00 -2.25
CA LEU A 29 6.07 1.59 -2.55
C LEU A 29 6.28 2.62 -3.66
N PRO A 30 5.66 2.44 -4.84
CA PRO A 30 5.41 3.57 -5.72
C PRO A 30 4.60 4.63 -4.97
N GLY A 31 4.82 5.90 -5.29
CA GLY A 31 4.09 7.02 -4.71
C GLY A 31 2.58 6.90 -4.85
N LEU A 32 1.84 7.55 -3.94
CA LEU A 32 0.38 7.49 -3.96
C LEU A 32 -0.15 8.33 -5.12
N ARG A 33 -1.08 7.76 -5.90
CA ARG A 33 -1.93 8.55 -6.79
C ARG A 33 -3.00 9.25 -5.97
N VAL A 34 -3.23 10.52 -6.25
CA VAL A 34 -4.22 11.33 -5.56
C VAL A 34 -5.29 11.80 -6.54
N PRO A 35 -6.58 11.51 -6.30
CA PRO A 35 -7.64 11.99 -7.18
C PRO A 35 -7.82 13.50 -7.03
N ARG A 36 -8.20 14.17 -8.11
CA ARG A 36 -8.60 15.59 -8.10
C ARG A 36 -10.10 15.74 -7.97
N SER A 37 -10.52 16.89 -7.47
CA SER A 37 -11.92 17.30 -7.42
C SER A 37 -12.47 17.42 -8.84
N VAL A 38 -13.67 16.87 -9.06
CA VAL A 38 -14.39 16.94 -10.33
C VAL A 38 -15.84 17.23 -10.03
N ASP A 39 -16.46 18.07 -10.86
CA ASP A 39 -17.87 18.38 -10.74
C ASP A 39 -18.75 17.26 -11.33
N LEU A 40 -18.98 16.24 -10.50
CA LEU A 40 -19.87 15.13 -10.81
C LEU A 40 -21.33 15.56 -10.93
N ALA A 41 -21.73 16.64 -10.24
CA ALA A 41 -23.09 17.16 -10.30
C ALA A 41 -23.40 17.74 -11.67
N GLN A 42 -22.45 18.47 -12.25
CA GLN A 42 -22.55 18.97 -13.62
C GLN A 42 -22.50 17.84 -14.65
N ALA A 43 -21.56 16.90 -14.52
CA ALA A 43 -21.32 15.86 -15.52
C ALA A 43 -22.44 14.80 -15.58
N LEU A 44 -23.04 14.47 -14.44
CA LEU A 44 -24.10 13.45 -14.32
C LEU A 44 -25.50 14.06 -14.15
N GLY A 45 -25.59 15.39 -14.08
CA GLY A 45 -26.83 16.14 -13.93
C GLY A 45 -27.85 15.78 -15.01
N GLY A 46 -29.06 15.41 -14.58
CA GLY A 46 -30.16 15.02 -15.47
C GLY A 46 -30.06 13.59 -16.05
N ARG A 47 -29.00 12.83 -15.76
CA ARG A 47 -28.85 11.42 -16.18
C ARG A 47 -29.03 10.41 -15.05
N LEU A 48 -28.88 10.85 -13.81
CA LEU A 48 -29.04 10.06 -12.60
C LEU A 48 -29.88 10.83 -11.57
N ASP A 49 -30.46 10.07 -10.63
CA ASP A 49 -31.15 10.64 -9.48
C ASP A 49 -30.20 11.53 -8.67
N ARG A 50 -30.74 12.69 -8.25
CA ARG A 50 -29.98 13.70 -7.50
C ARG A 50 -29.30 13.12 -6.25
N SER A 51 -29.96 12.22 -5.54
CA SER A 51 -29.43 11.57 -4.35
C SER A 51 -28.19 10.70 -4.64
N ILE A 52 -28.16 10.02 -5.79
CA ILE A 52 -27.02 9.19 -6.21
C ILE A 52 -25.83 10.08 -6.58
N VAL A 53 -26.10 11.16 -7.31
CA VAL A 53 -25.08 12.12 -7.73
C VAL A 53 -24.47 12.83 -6.52
N GLU A 54 -25.29 13.26 -5.56
CA GLU A 54 -24.83 13.86 -4.30
C GLU A 54 -24.01 12.86 -3.49
N ARG A 55 -24.46 11.60 -3.37
CA ARG A 55 -23.72 10.54 -2.67
C ARG A 55 -22.37 10.24 -3.32
N LEU A 56 -22.33 10.09 -4.65
CA LEU A 56 -21.09 9.85 -5.40
C LEU A 56 -20.11 11.01 -5.23
N SER A 57 -20.62 12.26 -5.29
CA SER A 57 -19.83 13.48 -5.09
C SER A 57 -19.24 13.56 -3.69
N ALA A 58 -20.04 13.29 -2.66
CA ALA A 58 -19.60 13.29 -1.27
C ALA A 58 -18.53 12.22 -0.99
N LEU A 59 -18.74 10.99 -1.50
CA LEU A 59 -17.78 9.90 -1.35
C LEU A 59 -16.46 10.22 -2.05
N ARG A 60 -16.50 10.74 -3.28
CA ARG A 60 -15.30 11.14 -4.00
C ARG A 60 -14.57 12.27 -3.30
N ALA A 61 -15.27 13.30 -2.83
CA ALA A 61 -14.67 14.42 -2.10
C ALA A 61 -13.94 13.94 -0.83
N ARG A 62 -14.57 13.02 -0.08
CA ARG A 62 -13.97 12.40 1.10
C ARG A 62 -12.69 11.61 0.74
N VAL A 63 -12.70 10.84 -0.35
CA VAL A 63 -11.51 10.13 -0.84
C VAL A 63 -10.39 11.09 -1.24
N VAL A 64 -10.71 12.18 -1.95
CA VAL A 64 -9.74 13.23 -2.35
C VAL A 64 -9.06 13.83 -1.13
N GLU A 65 -9.83 14.23 -0.12
CA GLU A 65 -9.30 14.82 1.12
C GLU A 65 -8.33 13.86 1.84
N MET A 66 -8.76 12.62 2.06
CA MET A 66 -7.94 11.64 2.78
C MET A 66 -6.70 11.21 1.97
N ALA A 67 -6.80 11.04 0.65
CA ALA A 67 -5.66 10.70 -0.19
C ALA A 67 -4.63 11.85 -0.27
N MET A 68 -5.08 13.11 -0.30
CA MET A 68 -4.21 14.29 -0.18
C MET A 68 -3.50 14.33 1.18
N GLN A 69 -4.19 13.96 2.26
CA GLN A 69 -3.58 13.91 3.58
C GLN A 69 -2.51 12.82 3.68
N GLU A 70 -2.79 11.60 3.20
CA GLU A 70 -1.82 10.48 3.22
C GLU A 70 -0.59 10.77 2.35
N SER A 71 -0.78 11.33 1.15
CA SER A 71 0.34 11.69 0.27
C SER A 71 1.24 12.78 0.87
N ALA A 72 0.66 13.83 1.47
CA ALA A 72 1.43 14.89 2.14
C ALA A 72 2.25 14.38 3.34
N VAL A 73 1.73 13.34 3.99
CA VAL A 73 2.38 12.68 5.12
C VAL A 73 3.50 11.75 4.64
N ALA A 74 3.30 11.02 3.56
CA ALA A 74 4.30 10.14 2.95
C ALA A 74 5.56 10.90 2.47
N LEU A 75 5.44 12.19 2.12
CA LEU A 75 6.57 13.05 1.75
C LEU A 75 7.47 13.46 2.92
N LYS A 76 7.06 13.28 4.19
CA LYS A 76 7.83 13.74 5.35
C LYS A 76 8.90 12.71 5.76
N PRO A 77 10.20 13.08 5.86
CA PRO A 77 11.24 12.15 6.27
C PRO A 77 11.06 11.72 7.74
N ARG A 78 10.54 10.51 7.92
CA ARG A 78 10.64 9.58 9.06
C ARG A 78 11.29 10.10 10.35
N ARG A 79 10.45 10.46 11.33
CA ARG A 79 10.66 10.24 12.78
C ARG A 79 9.35 10.56 13.52
N ARG A 80 8.72 9.54 14.10
CA ARG A 80 7.47 9.59 14.92
C ARG A 80 6.15 9.64 14.15
N ALA A 81 5.74 8.54 13.53
CA ALA A 81 4.39 8.44 12.97
C ALA A 81 3.68 7.08 13.15
N ALA A 82 4.32 6.13 13.83
CA ALA A 82 3.80 4.75 13.93
C ALA A 82 2.47 4.61 14.72
N ALA A 83 2.10 5.60 15.55
CA ALA A 83 0.87 5.52 16.35
C ALA A 83 -0.38 6.12 15.66
N ARG A 84 -0.21 7.01 14.67
CA ARG A 84 -1.34 7.70 14.00
C ARG A 84 -1.61 7.23 12.56
N HIS A 85 -0.63 6.62 11.89
CA HIS A 85 -0.80 6.21 10.47
C HIS A 85 -1.70 5.00 10.24
N GLY A 86 -1.78 4.07 11.20
CA GLY A 86 -2.64 2.89 11.06
C GLY A 86 -4.13 3.23 10.96
N SER A 87 -4.59 4.23 11.73
CA SER A 87 -6.01 4.64 11.71
C SER A 87 -6.35 5.47 10.47
N SER A 88 -5.45 6.35 10.03
CA SER A 88 -5.70 7.24 8.90
C SER A 88 -5.78 6.49 7.55
N THR A 89 -4.83 5.58 7.31
CA THR A 89 -4.87 4.67 6.15
C THR A 89 -6.08 3.73 6.17
N ALA A 90 -6.51 3.25 7.34
CA ALA A 90 -7.71 2.42 7.45
C ALA A 90 -8.98 3.20 7.09
N ASN A 91 -9.10 4.46 7.52
CA ASN A 91 -10.22 5.32 7.16
C ASN A 91 -10.28 5.60 5.66
N LEU A 92 -9.11 5.79 5.01
CA LEU A 92 -9.03 5.94 3.55
C LEU A 92 -9.47 4.67 2.83
N LEU A 93 -8.98 3.50 3.26
CA LEU A 93 -9.36 2.23 2.66
C LEU A 93 -10.87 1.99 2.77
N GLN A 94 -11.46 2.27 3.94
CA GLN A 94 -12.91 2.16 4.14
C GLN A 94 -13.69 3.10 3.20
N ALA A 95 -13.25 4.34 3.03
CA ALA A 95 -13.93 5.27 2.11
C ALA A 95 -13.84 4.81 0.65
N LEU A 96 -12.73 4.20 0.25
CA LEU A 96 -12.58 3.60 -1.08
C LEU A 96 -13.52 2.40 -1.25
N GLU A 97 -13.67 1.55 -0.22
CA GLU A 97 -14.63 0.44 -0.21
C GLU A 97 -16.09 0.90 -0.29
N GLU A 98 -16.43 2.04 0.32
CA GLU A 98 -17.76 2.64 0.23
C GLU A 98 -18.02 3.33 -1.12
N TYR A 99 -16.97 3.89 -1.75
CA TYR A 99 -17.03 4.57 -3.03
C TYR A 99 -17.16 3.60 -4.21
N LEU A 100 -16.37 2.54 -4.21
CA LEU A 100 -16.28 1.56 -5.30
C LEU A 100 -17.63 1.01 -5.79
N PRO A 101 -18.57 0.54 -4.94
CA PRO A 101 -19.84 -0.01 -5.42
C PRO A 101 -20.73 1.05 -6.10
N VAL A 102 -20.62 2.32 -5.70
CA VAL A 102 -21.36 3.42 -6.33
C VAL A 102 -20.77 3.74 -7.69
N LEU A 103 -19.44 3.75 -7.78
CA LEU A 103 -18.70 3.94 -9.02
C LEU A 103 -18.95 2.82 -10.03
N LEU A 104 -19.02 1.56 -9.57
CA LEU A 104 -19.35 0.41 -10.41
C LEU A 104 -20.74 0.52 -11.04
N GLY A 105 -21.65 1.28 -10.43
CA GLY A 105 -22.94 1.62 -11.02
C GLY A 105 -22.83 2.41 -12.34
N LEU A 106 -21.76 3.19 -12.53
CA LEU A 106 -21.54 3.96 -13.75
C LEU A 106 -21.08 3.09 -14.93
N VAL A 107 -20.40 1.98 -14.65
CA VAL A 107 -19.84 1.04 -15.65
C VAL A 107 -20.71 -0.20 -15.88
N LYS A 108 -21.91 -0.25 -15.31
CA LYS A 108 -22.86 -1.33 -15.54
C LYS A 108 -23.15 -1.47 -17.04
N GLU A 109 -23.28 -2.71 -17.52
CA GLU A 109 -23.52 -3.01 -18.94
C GLU A 109 -24.67 -2.18 -19.52
N GLY A 110 -24.45 -1.57 -20.69
CA GLY A 110 -25.42 -0.69 -21.36
C GLY A 110 -25.48 0.75 -20.83
N SER A 111 -24.69 1.09 -19.80
CA SER A 111 -24.63 2.46 -19.27
C SER A 111 -23.97 3.43 -20.25
N MET A 112 -24.70 4.46 -20.66
CA MET A 112 -24.14 5.61 -21.40
C MET A 112 -23.30 6.54 -20.50
N LEU A 113 -23.16 6.22 -19.21
CA LEU A 113 -22.46 7.05 -18.23
C LEU A 113 -20.96 6.77 -18.15
N ARG A 114 -20.51 5.68 -18.79
CA ARG A 114 -19.10 5.26 -18.80
C ARG A 114 -18.15 6.40 -19.18
N HIS A 115 -18.51 7.22 -20.16
CA HIS A 115 -17.69 8.32 -20.66
C HIS A 115 -18.23 9.71 -20.28
N ALA A 116 -19.21 9.77 -19.36
CA ALA A 116 -19.88 11.03 -19.01
C ALA A 116 -19.02 11.95 -18.13
N VAL A 117 -18.01 11.40 -17.44
CA VAL A 117 -17.17 12.12 -16.50
C VAL A 117 -15.72 11.99 -16.91
N GLN A 118 -15.00 13.12 -16.92
CA GLN A 118 -13.55 13.12 -17.00
C GLN A 118 -12.95 12.99 -15.60
N PHE A 119 -12.18 11.94 -15.39
CA PHE A 119 -11.54 11.65 -14.12
C PHE A 119 -10.08 12.06 -14.15
N THR A 120 -9.66 12.87 -13.17
CA THR A 120 -8.32 13.43 -13.07
C THR A 120 -7.60 12.92 -11.83
N TRP A 121 -6.36 12.46 -12.03
CA TRP A 121 -5.48 11.93 -10.99
C TRP A 121 -4.07 12.50 -11.14
N THR A 122 -3.39 12.71 -10.02
CA THR A 122 -1.99 13.16 -10.00
C THR A 122 -1.12 12.13 -9.29
N ASN A 123 0.07 11.88 -9.84
CA ASN A 123 1.06 11.03 -9.19
C ASN A 123 1.88 11.86 -8.18
N GLN A 124 2.06 11.32 -6.97
CA GLN A 124 2.90 11.95 -5.95
C GLN A 124 4.39 12.01 -6.35
N GLU A 125 4.88 11.06 -7.14
CA GLU A 125 6.29 11.02 -7.58
C GLU A 125 6.58 12.04 -8.69
N ASP A 126 5.57 12.39 -9.48
CA ASP A 126 5.68 13.40 -10.54
C ASP A 126 4.39 14.23 -10.65
N ASN A 127 4.42 15.44 -10.07
CA ASN A 127 3.30 16.38 -10.15
C ASN A 127 3.03 16.88 -11.58
N ALA A 128 3.97 16.73 -12.52
CA ALA A 128 3.78 17.08 -13.92
C ALA A 128 2.99 16.01 -14.70
N GLU A 129 2.89 14.78 -14.17
CA GLU A 129 2.09 13.68 -14.74
C GLU A 129 0.65 13.68 -14.20
N GLU A 130 -0.04 14.81 -14.33
CA GLU A 130 -1.50 14.82 -14.21
C GLU A 130 -2.11 14.03 -15.37
N THR A 131 -3.00 13.10 -15.04
CA THR A 131 -3.67 12.23 -16.00
C THR A 131 -5.16 12.39 -15.89
N ALA A 132 -5.79 12.79 -17.01
CA ALA A 132 -7.21 13.03 -17.10
C ALA A 132 -7.82 12.17 -18.21
N MET A 133 -8.77 11.30 -17.86
CA MET A 133 -9.39 10.36 -18.81
C MET A 133 -10.90 10.29 -18.61
N ALA A 134 -11.66 10.36 -19.71
CA ALA A 134 -13.12 10.27 -19.70
C ALA A 134 -13.61 8.82 -19.79
N ASP A 135 -13.23 8.00 -18.81
CA ASP A 135 -13.68 6.61 -18.70
C ASP A 135 -13.83 6.21 -17.23
N ALA A 136 -15.02 5.73 -16.85
CA ALA A 136 -15.29 5.28 -15.49
C ALA A 136 -14.53 3.99 -15.14
N TRP A 137 -14.13 3.15 -16.10
CA TRP A 137 -13.22 2.02 -15.83
C TRP A 137 -11.82 2.49 -15.48
N TYR A 138 -11.37 3.64 -16.00
CA TYR A 138 -10.11 4.25 -15.57
C TYR A 138 -10.18 4.74 -14.12
N GLU A 139 -11.32 5.31 -13.69
CA GLU A 139 -11.53 5.64 -12.28
C GLU A 139 -11.51 4.39 -11.41
N VAL A 140 -12.21 3.31 -11.81
CA VAL A 140 -12.21 2.03 -11.07
C VAL A 140 -10.80 1.47 -10.95
N LEU A 141 -10.02 1.50 -12.03
CA LEU A 141 -8.64 1.06 -12.05
C LEU A 141 -7.77 1.86 -11.07
N SER A 142 -7.91 3.19 -11.08
CA SER A 142 -7.15 4.10 -10.22
C SER A 142 -7.52 3.91 -8.74
N VAL A 143 -8.81 3.70 -8.44
CA VAL A 143 -9.29 3.37 -7.09
C VAL A 143 -8.70 2.05 -6.60
N LEU A 144 -8.76 0.98 -7.40
CA LEU A 144 -8.18 -0.32 -7.01
C LEU A 144 -6.66 -0.24 -6.80
N HIS A 145 -5.96 0.52 -7.64
CA HIS A 145 -4.54 0.77 -7.47
C HIS A 145 -4.26 1.50 -6.15
N LEU A 146 -4.99 2.58 -5.84
CA LEU A 146 -4.84 3.31 -4.58
C LEU A 146 -5.15 2.42 -3.37
N MET A 147 -6.20 1.59 -3.42
CA MET A 147 -6.52 0.62 -2.36
C MET A 147 -5.34 -0.33 -2.10
N ALA A 148 -4.71 -0.85 -3.17
CA ALA A 148 -3.53 -1.69 -3.04
C ALA A 148 -2.36 -0.93 -2.40
N MET A 149 -2.08 0.31 -2.84
CA MET A 149 -0.97 1.11 -2.28
C MET A 149 -1.18 1.43 -0.79
N VAL A 150 -2.42 1.74 -0.38
CA VAL A 150 -2.77 1.97 1.02
C VAL A 150 -2.55 0.70 1.85
N CYS A 151 -2.92 -0.47 1.34
CA CYS A 151 -2.64 -1.75 2.00
C CYS A 151 -1.12 -1.99 2.13
N LEU A 152 -0.34 -1.77 1.09
CA LEU A 152 1.12 -1.93 1.16
C LEU A 152 1.76 -0.96 2.16
N LEU A 153 1.26 0.28 2.26
CA LEU A 153 1.70 1.26 3.26
C LEU A 153 1.36 0.84 4.70
N GLN A 154 0.17 0.27 4.90
CA GLN A 154 -0.25 -0.33 6.18
C GLN A 154 0.68 -1.48 6.58
N ALA A 155 0.95 -2.40 5.65
CA ALA A 155 1.82 -3.55 5.88
C ALA A 155 3.24 -3.10 6.26
N ASN A 156 3.78 -2.10 5.58
CA ASN A 156 5.06 -1.50 5.94
C ASN A 156 5.06 -0.94 7.37
N THR A 157 4.01 -0.24 7.77
CA THR A 157 3.91 0.31 9.15
C THR A 157 3.86 -0.79 10.21
N LEU A 158 3.28 -1.95 9.91
CA LEU A 158 3.21 -3.11 10.81
C LEU A 158 4.52 -3.89 10.89
N LEU A 159 5.30 -3.91 9.80
CA LEU A 159 6.62 -4.55 9.74
C LEU A 159 7.72 -3.74 10.43
N LEU A 160 7.55 -2.42 10.54
CA LEU A 160 8.55 -1.59 11.19
C LEU A 160 8.61 -1.87 12.70
N PRO A 161 9.78 -2.26 13.24
CA PRO A 161 9.92 -2.56 14.65
C PRO A 161 9.59 -1.33 15.52
N ARG A 162 8.62 -1.48 16.42
CA ARG A 162 8.34 -0.48 17.44
C ARG A 162 9.51 -0.47 18.42
N SER A 163 10.28 0.61 18.45
CA SER A 163 11.34 0.79 19.46
C SER A 163 10.70 0.89 20.84
N TYR A 164 10.53 -0.23 21.52
CA TYR A 164 10.39 -0.22 22.97
C TYR A 164 11.76 0.15 23.54
N GLY A 165 11.79 1.16 24.40
CA GLY A 165 13.02 1.73 24.97
C GLY A 165 13.77 0.82 25.93
N ASP A 166 13.61 -0.49 25.79
CA ASP A 166 14.23 -1.49 26.65
C ASP A 166 15.07 -2.41 25.76
N GLY A 167 16.30 -2.72 26.17
CA GLY A 167 17.40 -3.23 25.34
C GLY A 167 17.22 -4.60 24.66
N TYR A 168 15.99 -5.09 24.52
CA TYR A 168 15.64 -6.30 23.80
C TYR A 168 15.50 -6.03 22.28
N ALA A 169 15.98 -6.97 21.47
CA ALA A 169 15.84 -6.88 20.01
C ALA A 169 14.37 -6.69 19.62
N PRO A 170 14.04 -5.81 18.67
CA PRO A 170 12.65 -5.56 18.32
C PRO A 170 12.03 -6.81 17.70
N ARG A 171 11.07 -7.44 18.37
CA ARG A 171 10.34 -8.58 17.83
C ARG A 171 8.95 -8.12 17.40
N VAL A 172 8.63 -8.30 16.13
CA VAL A 172 7.24 -8.16 15.62
C VAL A 172 6.41 -9.29 16.24
N SER A 173 5.24 -8.97 16.79
CA SER A 173 4.34 -9.98 17.36
C SER A 173 3.83 -10.95 16.29
N GLU A 174 3.63 -12.23 16.65
CA GLU A 174 3.00 -13.25 15.79
C GLU A 174 1.62 -12.82 15.25
N GLU A 175 0.88 -12.05 16.05
CA GLU A 175 -0.41 -11.47 15.66
C GLU A 175 -0.23 -10.37 14.62
N SER A 176 0.70 -9.44 14.83
CA SER A 176 1.03 -8.39 13.87
C SER A 176 1.47 -8.97 12.53
N ARG A 177 2.22 -10.09 12.54
CA ARG A 177 2.62 -10.76 11.29
C ARG A 177 1.45 -11.39 10.54
N ARG A 178 0.48 -12.00 11.24
CA ARG A 178 -0.74 -12.53 10.60
C ARG A 178 -1.52 -11.40 9.92
N VAL A 179 -1.72 -10.28 10.62
CA VAL A 179 -2.39 -9.11 10.07
C VAL A 179 -1.63 -8.56 8.85
N THR A 180 -0.29 -8.50 8.91
CA THR A 180 0.52 -8.07 7.75
C THR A 180 0.32 -8.99 6.54
N VAL A 181 0.27 -10.31 6.73
CA VAL A 181 0.01 -11.27 5.65
C VAL A 181 -1.36 -11.02 5.02
N ASP A 182 -2.40 -10.85 5.84
CA ASP A 182 -3.76 -10.59 5.35
C ASP A 182 -3.82 -9.29 4.53
N VAL A 183 -3.10 -8.25 4.98
CA VAL A 183 -3.02 -6.96 4.28
C VAL A 183 -2.29 -7.08 2.94
N PHE A 184 -1.21 -7.87 2.85
CA PHE A 184 -0.53 -8.13 1.56
C PHE A 184 -1.40 -8.92 0.60
N LEU A 185 -2.12 -9.94 1.10
CA LEU A 185 -3.07 -10.71 0.28
C LEU A 185 -4.20 -9.83 -0.24
N LYS A 186 -4.69 -8.90 0.59
CA LYS A 186 -5.70 -7.91 0.19
C LYS A 186 -5.16 -6.99 -0.92
N ALA A 187 -3.93 -6.49 -0.79
CA ALA A 187 -3.28 -5.68 -1.84
C ALA A 187 -3.13 -6.46 -3.16
N ALA A 188 -2.63 -7.70 -3.10
CA ALA A 188 -2.49 -8.55 -4.28
C ALA A 188 -3.85 -8.85 -4.93
N GLY A 189 -4.90 -9.07 -4.13
CA GLY A 189 -6.26 -9.28 -4.60
C GLY A 189 -6.84 -8.08 -5.35
N TYR A 190 -6.61 -6.85 -4.87
CA TYR A 190 -7.03 -5.64 -5.59
C TYR A 190 -6.31 -5.49 -6.94
N LEU A 191 -5.00 -5.75 -6.98
CA LEU A 191 -4.21 -5.69 -8.21
C LEU A 191 -4.61 -6.79 -9.20
N ASP A 192 -4.82 -8.02 -8.73
CA ASP A 192 -5.28 -9.13 -9.57
C ASP A 192 -6.68 -8.86 -10.14
N CYS A 193 -7.59 -8.30 -9.33
CA CYS A 193 -8.91 -7.86 -9.79
C CYS A 193 -8.81 -6.78 -10.87
N ALA A 194 -7.96 -5.77 -10.65
CA ALA A 194 -7.69 -4.73 -11.64
C ALA A 194 -7.19 -5.31 -12.97
N ILE A 195 -6.27 -6.28 -12.92
CA ILE A 195 -5.70 -6.92 -14.12
C ILE A 195 -6.72 -7.79 -14.85
N ARG A 196 -7.48 -8.61 -14.13
CA ARG A 196 -8.36 -9.63 -14.73
C ARG A 196 -9.73 -9.10 -15.11
N HIS A 197 -10.26 -8.12 -14.39
CA HIS A 197 -11.64 -7.69 -14.51
C HIS A 197 -11.80 -6.25 -15.00
N VAL A 198 -10.83 -5.36 -14.75
CA VAL A 198 -10.95 -3.94 -15.10
C VAL A 198 -10.17 -3.60 -16.36
N LEU A 199 -8.89 -3.93 -16.45
CA LEU A 199 -8.06 -3.66 -17.63
C LEU A 199 -8.66 -4.17 -18.95
N PRO A 200 -9.26 -5.39 -19.01
CA PRO A 200 -9.86 -5.88 -20.25
C PRO A 200 -11.07 -5.05 -20.72
N GLN A 201 -11.72 -4.33 -19.81
CA GLN A 201 -12.87 -3.46 -20.12
C GLN A 201 -12.44 -2.13 -20.74
N ILE A 202 -11.17 -1.73 -20.57
CA ILE A 202 -10.60 -0.51 -21.12
C ILE A 202 -10.16 -0.75 -22.57
N PRO A 203 -10.56 0.09 -23.55
CA PRO A 203 -10.17 -0.09 -24.95
C PRO A 203 -8.66 -0.05 -25.10
N PRO A 204 -8.08 -0.81 -26.04
CA PRO A 204 -6.63 -0.88 -26.22
C PRO A 204 -6.00 0.49 -26.55
N GLU A 205 -6.73 1.38 -27.22
CA GLU A 205 -6.31 2.75 -27.51
C GLU A 205 -6.11 3.54 -26.22
N LEU A 206 -7.02 3.37 -25.27
CA LEU A 206 -7.00 4.05 -23.98
C LEU A 206 -5.98 3.41 -23.03
N ARG A 207 -5.78 2.09 -23.12
CA ARG A 207 -4.74 1.37 -22.36
C ARG A 207 -3.32 1.84 -22.68
N ARG A 208 -3.06 2.29 -23.90
CA ARG A 208 -1.75 2.85 -24.30
C ARG A 208 -1.48 4.24 -23.71
N GLN A 209 -2.54 4.93 -23.27
CA GLN A 209 -2.45 6.26 -22.65
C GLN A 209 -2.42 6.19 -21.13
N LEU A 210 -2.49 4.98 -20.55
CA LEU A 210 -2.42 4.81 -19.11
C LEU A 210 -1.04 5.26 -18.60
N PRO A 211 -1.00 5.90 -17.43
CA PRO A 211 0.26 6.25 -16.78
C PRO A 211 1.03 4.98 -16.40
N VAL A 212 2.35 5.14 -16.25
CA VAL A 212 3.30 4.03 -16.10
C VAL A 212 2.95 3.09 -14.94
N ASP A 213 2.43 3.63 -13.84
CA ASP A 213 2.00 2.92 -12.63
C ASP A 213 0.75 2.04 -12.85
N LEU A 214 -0.10 2.37 -13.82
CA LEU A 214 -1.33 1.62 -14.16
C LEU A 214 -1.16 0.66 -15.34
N VAL A 215 0.03 0.60 -15.95
CA VAL A 215 0.32 -0.37 -17.01
C VAL A 215 0.29 -1.79 -16.42
N GLU A 216 -0.28 -2.73 -17.17
CA GLU A 216 -0.47 -4.13 -16.76
C GLU A 216 0.80 -4.78 -16.20
N GLY A 217 1.97 -4.51 -16.81
CA GLY A 217 3.26 -5.03 -16.35
C GLY A 217 3.62 -4.57 -14.94
N ASN A 218 3.37 -3.30 -14.62
CA ASN A 218 3.65 -2.74 -13.30
C ASN A 218 2.67 -3.24 -12.25
N LEU A 219 1.38 -3.34 -12.58
CA LEU A 219 0.38 -3.94 -11.69
C LEU A 219 0.72 -5.39 -11.36
N LYS A 220 1.17 -6.18 -12.35
CA LYS A 220 1.63 -7.57 -12.14
C LYS A 220 2.86 -7.62 -11.25
N ALA A 221 3.84 -6.76 -11.50
CA ALA A 221 5.05 -6.68 -10.69
C ALA A 221 4.73 -6.35 -9.22
N LEU A 222 3.84 -5.39 -8.97
CA LEU A 222 3.39 -5.03 -7.63
C LEU A 222 2.62 -6.16 -6.95
N SER A 223 1.77 -6.88 -7.68
CA SER A 223 1.04 -8.05 -7.15
C SER A 223 2.01 -9.17 -6.76
N LEU A 224 2.97 -9.49 -7.62
CA LEU A 224 4.03 -10.47 -7.34
C LEU A 224 4.91 -10.03 -6.16
N GLN A 225 5.22 -8.73 -6.06
CA GLN A 225 5.96 -8.19 -4.92
C GLN A 225 5.18 -8.37 -3.62
N ALA A 226 3.88 -8.06 -3.61
CA ALA A 226 3.02 -8.26 -2.43
C ALA A 226 2.98 -9.75 -2.01
N LEU A 227 2.83 -10.67 -2.97
CA LEU A 227 2.86 -12.12 -2.72
C LEU A 227 4.24 -12.60 -2.22
N GLY A 228 5.32 -12.09 -2.80
CA GLY A 228 6.68 -12.38 -2.35
C GLY A 228 6.91 -11.98 -0.88
N GLN A 229 6.30 -10.88 -0.44
CA GLN A 229 6.37 -10.42 0.96
C GLN A 229 5.58 -11.30 1.94
N VAL A 230 4.51 -11.95 1.46
CA VAL A 230 3.82 -12.99 2.23
C VAL A 230 4.74 -14.19 2.44
N VAL A 231 5.41 -14.65 1.37
CA VAL A 231 6.31 -15.80 1.42
C VAL A 231 7.54 -15.52 2.29
N SER A 232 8.17 -14.34 2.18
CA SER A 232 9.30 -13.95 3.04
C SER A 232 8.91 -13.90 4.52
N SER A 233 7.73 -13.36 4.83
CA SER A 233 7.18 -13.30 6.19
C SER A 233 6.92 -14.70 6.78
N GLN A 234 6.55 -15.67 5.94
CA GLN A 234 6.36 -17.07 6.33
C GLN A 234 7.69 -17.83 6.43
N LEU A 235 8.66 -17.61 5.54
CA LEU A 235 9.98 -18.25 5.58
C LEU A 235 10.82 -17.80 6.79
N GLY A 236 10.63 -16.57 7.28
CA GLY A 236 11.18 -16.15 8.57
C GLY A 236 10.73 -17.04 9.75
N LYS A 237 9.58 -17.73 9.65
CA LYS A 237 9.21 -18.80 10.61
C LYS A 237 10.18 -19.97 10.53
N LEU A 238 10.51 -20.40 9.31
CA LEU A 238 11.30 -21.60 9.07
C LEU A 238 12.75 -21.39 9.52
N ASP A 239 13.33 -20.21 9.24
CA ASP A 239 14.69 -19.89 9.70
C ASP A 239 14.76 -19.68 11.22
N PHE A 240 13.73 -19.10 11.85
CA PHE A 240 13.66 -19.01 13.31
C PHE A 240 13.44 -20.39 13.96
N PHE A 241 12.62 -21.25 13.37
CA PHE A 241 12.43 -22.62 13.83
C PHE A 241 13.69 -23.46 13.64
N LEU A 242 14.33 -23.40 12.47
CA LEU A 242 15.58 -24.11 12.20
C LEU A 242 16.71 -23.63 13.11
N ASN A 243 16.83 -22.32 13.36
CA ASN A 243 17.83 -21.80 14.30
C ASN A 243 17.53 -22.18 15.76
N ASN A 244 16.27 -22.25 16.20
CA ASN A 244 15.96 -22.75 17.56
C ASN A 244 16.07 -24.27 17.66
N PHE A 245 15.78 -25.02 16.59
CA PHE A 245 15.89 -26.48 16.56
C PHE A 245 17.35 -26.93 16.50
N LEU A 246 18.20 -26.25 15.72
CA LEU A 246 19.64 -26.49 15.65
C LEU A 246 20.38 -26.02 16.91
N ASN A 247 20.00 -24.88 17.52
CA ASN A 247 20.61 -24.41 18.77
C ASN A 247 20.01 -25.06 20.04
N GLY A 248 18.88 -25.76 19.94
CA GLY A 248 18.24 -26.50 21.03
C GLY A 248 18.66 -27.95 21.16
N SER A 249 19.57 -28.44 20.30
CA SER A 249 20.03 -29.84 20.28
C SER A 249 21.33 -30.10 21.07
N THR A 250 21.73 -29.18 21.95
CA THR A 250 22.81 -29.40 22.92
C THR A 250 22.28 -29.29 24.35
N ILE A 251 21.70 -30.38 24.85
CA ILE A 251 21.72 -30.78 26.26
C ILE A 251 21.96 -32.29 26.29
#